data_AF-A0A8D6SZ01-F1
#
_entry.id   AF-A0A8D6SZ01-F1
#
_cell.length_a   1.000
_cell.length_b   1.000
_cell.length_c   1.000
_cell.angle_alpha   90.00
_cell.angle_beta   90.00
_cell.angle_gamma   90.00
#
_symmetry.space_group_name_H-M   'P 1'
#
loop_
_entity.id
_entity.type
_entity.pdbx_description
1 polymer ?
#
loop_
_entity_poly.entity_id
_entity_poly.type
_entity_poly.pdbx_seq_one_letter_code
_entity_poly.pdbx_strand_id
1 'polypeptide(L)'
;MTDEQRQHAVAAIQQALPALEWTLQPAKIKRLSRDFHWFSPLLTEQLAGKQADAVVRPRDEEELRQLVCAAAPPATTDSWSPSKAGCWWI
;
A
#
# COMPACT_ATOMS: atom_id res chain seq x y z
N MET A 1 -0.22 2.40 15.79
CA MET A 1 0.94 2.06 14.95
C MET A 1 1.81 3.30 14.83
N THR A 2 3.00 3.26 15.41
CA THR A 2 3.95 4.39 15.38
C THR A 2 4.52 4.59 13.98
N ASP A 3 5.12 5.76 13.73
CA ASP A 3 5.78 6.05 12.45
C ASP A 3 6.92 5.06 12.17
N GLU A 4 7.70 4.72 13.19
CA GLU A 4 8.78 3.72 13.14
C GLU A 4 8.26 2.32 12.73
N GLN A 5 7.11 1.90 13.28
CA GLN A 5 6.50 0.61 12.92
C GLN A 5 6.07 0.58 11.45
N ARG A 6 5.55 1.70 10.92
CA ARG A 6 5.18 1.80 9.50
C ARG A 6 6.41 1.76 8.60
N GLN A 7 7.46 2.51 8.93
CA GLN A 7 8.72 2.52 8.20
C GLN A 7 9.37 1.13 8.17
N HIS A 8 9.34 0.41 9.30
CA HIS A 8 9.86 -0.94 9.39
C HIS A 8 9.06 -1.93 8.51
N ALA A 9 7.73 -1.84 8.53
CA ALA A 9 6.88 -2.68 7.67
C ALA A 9 7.12 -2.41 6.18
N VAL A 10 7.23 -1.14 5.79
CA VAL A 10 7.58 -0.74 4.41
C VAL A 10 8.93 -1.31 3.99
N ALA A 11 9.94 -1.21 4.85
CA ALA A 11 11.27 -1.75 4.58
C ALA A 11 11.24 -3.29 4.40
N ALA A 12 10.46 -4.00 5.22
CA ALA A 12 10.30 -5.45 5.10
C ALA A 12 9.67 -5.86 3.76
N ILE A 13 8.60 -5.16 3.33
CA ILE A 13 7.94 -5.44 2.03
C ILE A 13 8.87 -5.08 0.86
N GLN A 14 9.62 -3.98 0.97
CA GLN A 14 10.59 -3.58 -0.06
C GLN A 14 11.71 -4.61 -0.22
N GLN A 15 12.18 -5.21 0.88
CA GLN A 15 13.15 -6.30 0.84
C GLN A 15 12.58 -7.58 0.22
N ALA A 16 11.30 -7.88 0.46
CA ALA A 16 10.63 -9.03 -0.14
C ALA A 16 10.40 -8.85 -1.66
N LEU A 17 10.18 -7.62 -2.12
CA LEU A 17 9.84 -7.29 -3.52
C LEU A 17 10.77 -6.20 -4.08
N PRO A 18 12.09 -6.48 -4.24
CA PRO A 18 13.06 -5.49 -4.68
C PRO A 18 12.94 -5.15 -6.17
N ALA A 19 12.27 -6.00 -6.96
CA ALA A 19 12.08 -5.82 -8.39
C ALA A 19 11.03 -4.75 -8.76
N LEU A 20 10.18 -4.37 -7.80
CA LEU A 20 9.15 -3.34 -8.02
C LEU A 20 9.77 -1.94 -8.06
N GLU A 21 9.09 -1.02 -8.73
CA GLU A 21 9.51 0.39 -8.75
C GLU A 21 9.01 1.10 -7.49
N TRP A 22 9.94 1.39 -6.58
CA TRP A 22 9.67 2.04 -5.29
C TRP A 22 9.99 3.53 -5.34
N THR A 23 9.00 4.36 -5.03
CA THR A 23 9.16 5.80 -4.81
C THR A 23 9.07 6.13 -3.32
N LEU A 24 10.22 6.49 -2.73
CA LEU A 24 10.36 6.93 -1.34
C LEU A 24 10.60 8.45 -1.19
N GLN A 25 10.68 9.18 -2.31
CA GLN A 25 10.99 10.62 -2.28
C GLN A 25 9.80 11.41 -1.74
N PRO A 26 9.94 12.15 -0.61
CA PRO A 26 8.80 12.81 0.06
C PRO A 26 8.01 13.77 -0.84
N ALA A 27 8.71 14.50 -1.72
CA ALA A 27 8.07 15.41 -2.67
C ALA A 27 7.20 14.68 -3.71
N LYS A 28 7.67 13.53 -4.22
CA LYS A 28 6.91 12.71 -5.18
C LYS A 28 5.73 12.03 -4.50
N ILE A 29 5.94 11.47 -3.30
CA ILE A 29 4.88 10.85 -2.51
C ILE A 29 3.79 11.88 -2.21
N LYS A 30 4.13 13.07 -1.71
CA LYS A 30 3.13 14.12 -1.41
C LYS A 30 2.30 14.48 -2.63
N ARG A 31 2.89 14.46 -3.83
CA ARG A 31 2.16 14.69 -5.08
C ARG A 31 1.26 13.52 -5.45
N LEU A 32 1.73 12.28 -5.28
CA LEU A 32 0.98 11.06 -5.62
C LEU A 32 -0.09 10.70 -4.57
N SER A 33 0.04 11.16 -3.33
CA SER A 33 -0.94 10.97 -2.26
C SER A 33 -2.08 11.99 -2.28
N ARG A 34 -1.98 13.06 -3.07
CA ARG A 34 -3.05 14.06 -3.20
C ARG A 34 -3.99 13.65 -4.32
N ASP A 35 -5.28 13.60 -4.00
CA ASP A 35 -6.37 13.49 -4.96
C ASP A 35 -7.06 14.86 -5.16
N PHE A 36 -8.24 14.85 -5.79
CA PHE A 36 -9.07 16.05 -5.98
C PHE A 36 -9.90 16.40 -4.72
N HIS A 37 -9.47 16.03 -3.51
CA HIS A 37 -10.16 16.32 -2.24
C HIS A 37 -10.48 17.81 -2.03
N TRP A 38 -9.70 18.70 -2.63
CA TRP A 38 -9.86 20.16 -2.55
C TRP A 38 -11.16 20.67 -3.18
N PHE A 39 -11.90 19.83 -3.92
CA PHE A 39 -13.23 20.16 -4.42
C PHE A 39 -14.30 20.16 -3.31
N SER A 40 -14.08 19.43 -2.22
CA SER A 40 -14.98 19.40 -1.07
C SER A 40 -14.31 20.10 0.13
N PRO A 41 -14.91 21.18 0.67
CA PRO A 41 -14.36 21.87 1.83
C PRO A 41 -14.30 20.95 3.06
N LEU A 42 -15.20 19.97 3.15
CA LEU A 42 -15.26 19.01 4.26
C LEU A 42 -14.14 17.95 4.18
N LEU A 43 -13.82 17.46 2.98
CA LEU A 43 -12.73 16.49 2.79
C LEU A 43 -11.35 17.11 2.91
N THR A 44 -11.25 18.42 2.66
CA THR A 44 -9.99 19.16 2.78
C THR A 44 -9.46 19.15 4.21
N GLU A 45 -10.32 19.34 5.21
CA GLU A 45 -9.92 19.27 6.62
C GLU A 45 -9.60 17.83 7.05
N GLN A 46 -10.40 16.85 6.62
CA GLN A 46 -10.24 15.45 7.04
C GLN A 46 -8.99 14.77 6.46
N LEU A 47 -8.60 15.14 5.24
CA LEU A 47 -7.43 14.59 4.54
C LEU A 47 -6.18 15.46 4.71
N ALA A 48 -6.27 16.54 5.51
CA ALA A 48 -5.12 17.38 5.83
C ALA A 48 -4.00 16.54 6.47
N GLY A 49 -2.84 16.53 5.82
CA GLY A 49 -1.65 15.82 6.32
C GLY A 49 -1.67 14.30 6.12
N LYS A 50 -2.66 13.73 5.42
CA LYS A 50 -2.65 12.31 5.05
C LYS A 50 -1.71 12.09 3.88
N GLN A 51 -0.67 11.27 4.09
CA GLN A 51 0.34 10.95 3.09
C GLN A 51 0.71 9.47 3.23
N ALA A 52 1.05 8.82 2.11
CA ALA A 52 1.57 7.46 2.12
C ALA A 52 3.02 7.42 2.63
N ASP A 53 3.45 6.29 3.19
CA ASP A 53 4.86 6.09 3.60
C ASP A 53 5.75 5.70 2.39
N ALA A 54 5.19 5.00 1.40
CA ALA A 54 5.85 4.62 0.15
C ALA A 54 4.83 4.51 -1.00
N VAL A 55 5.31 4.66 -2.23
CA VAL A 55 4.51 4.43 -3.44
C VAL A 55 5.20 3.39 -4.31
N VAL A 56 4.42 2.44 -4.83
CA VAL A 56 4.91 1.38 -5.71
C VAL A 56 4.17 1.43 -7.03
N ARG A 57 4.89 1.27 -8.15
CA ARG A 57 4.33 1.21 -9.49
C ARG A 57 4.54 -0.18 -10.11
N PRO A 58 3.58 -1.12 -9.95
CA PRO A 58 3.66 -2.43 -10.60
C PRO A 58 3.49 -2.27 -12.12
N ARG A 59 4.18 -3.13 -12.88
CA ARG A 59 4.20 -3.15 -14.35
C ARG A 59 3.18 -4.11 -14.94
N ASP A 60 2.89 -5.18 -14.22
CA ASP A 60 1.95 -6.22 -14.62
C ASP A 60 1.10 -6.70 -13.44
N GLU A 61 0.13 -7.56 -13.74
CA GLU A 61 -0.81 -8.11 -12.77
C GLU A 61 -0.13 -9.05 -11.76
N GLU A 62 0.98 -9.67 -12.13
CA GLU A 62 1.70 -10.60 -11.27
C GLU A 62 2.47 -9.84 -10.18
N GLU A 63 3.15 -8.76 -10.54
CA GLU A 63 3.74 -7.81 -9.61
C GLU A 63 2.70 -7.22 -8.65
N LEU A 64 1.51 -6.90 -9.16
CA LEU A 64 0.40 -6.41 -8.33
C LEU A 64 -0.08 -7.48 -7.34
N ARG A 65 -0.25 -8.74 -7.78
CA ARG A 65 -0.61 -9.86 -6.90
C ARG A 65 0.40 -10.04 -5.77
N GLN A 66 1.69 -10.07 -6.11
CA GLN A 66 2.77 -10.22 -5.14
C GLN A 66 2.78 -9.08 -4.12
N LEU A 67 2.58 -7.84 -4.57
CA LEU A 67 2.51 -6.67 -3.70
C LEU A 67 1.33 -6.76 -2.71
N VAL A 68 0.13 -7.09 -3.20
CA VAL A 68 -1.07 -7.22 -2.34
C VAL A 68 -0.89 -8.35 -1.33
N CYS A 69 -0.37 -9.50 -1.78
CA CYS A 69 -0.16 -10.65 -0.91
C CYS A 69 0.95 -10.40 0.14
N ALA A 70 1.93 -9.52 -0.11
CA ALA A 70 2.92 -9.10 0.88
C ALA A 70 2.43 -8.00 1.85
N ALA A 71 1.50 -7.15 1.42
CA ALA A 71 0.97 -6.03 2.21
C ALA A 71 -0.26 -6.41 3.07
N ALA A 72 -0.96 -7.50 2.72
CA ALA A 72 -2.10 -7.97 3.49
C ALA A 72 -1.66 -8.62 4.82
N PRO A 73 -2.41 -8.43 5.92
CA PRO A 73 -2.18 -9.20 7.13
C PRO A 73 -2.36 -10.70 6.83
N PRO A 74 -1.62 -11.60 7.51
CA PRO A 74 -1.87 -13.03 7.39
C PRO A 74 -3.33 -13.25 7.72
N ALA A 75 -4.10 -13.77 6.76
CA ALA A 75 -5.53 -13.96 6.91
C ALA A 75 -5.79 -14.79 8.17
N THR A 76 -6.18 -14.13 9.26
CA THR A 76 -6.68 -14.80 10.45
C THR A 76 -7.90 -15.58 10.00
N THR A 77 -7.71 -16.88 9.99
CA THR A 77 -8.68 -17.90 9.66
C THR A 77 -9.91 -17.70 10.53
N ASP A 78 -11.03 -17.30 9.95
CA ASP A 78 -12.30 -17.91 10.32
C ASP A 78 -13.28 -17.90 9.13
N SER A 79 -13.66 -19.11 8.74
CA SER A 79 -14.61 -19.49 7.70
C SER A 79 -14.28 -19.20 6.23
N TRP A 80 -13.28 -19.89 5.65
CA TRP A 80 -13.47 -20.39 4.27
C TRP A 80 -12.52 -21.50 3.80
N SER A 81 -13.06 -22.35 2.93
CA SER A 81 -12.65 -23.67 2.43
C SER A 81 -11.35 -23.70 1.61
N PRO A 82 -10.62 -24.83 1.58
CA PRO A 82 -9.18 -24.88 1.25
C PRO A 82 -8.82 -24.94 -0.24
N SER A 83 -9.75 -24.76 -1.18
CA SER A 83 -9.49 -25.15 -2.58
C SER A 83 -8.95 -24.05 -3.52
N LYS A 84 -8.89 -22.76 -3.17
CA LYS A 84 -8.26 -21.71 -4.02
C LYS A 84 -7.67 -20.55 -3.22
N ALA A 85 -6.65 -20.85 -2.42
CA ALA A 85 -5.78 -19.86 -1.78
C ALA A 85 -4.78 -19.25 -2.79
N GLY A 86 -5.30 -18.51 -3.77
CA GLY A 86 -4.49 -17.71 -4.69
C GLY A 86 -5.01 -16.28 -4.67
N CYS A 87 -4.28 -15.38 -4.02
CA CYS A 87 -4.46 -13.92 -3.97
C CYS A 87 -5.88 -13.43 -4.34
N TRP A 88 -6.74 -13.31 -3.32
CA TRP A 88 -8.08 -12.74 -3.42
C TRP A 88 -8.02 -11.24 -3.70
N TRP A 89 -7.91 -10.87 -4.99
CA TRP A 89 -8.44 -9.65 -5.64
C TRP A 89 -8.41 -9.89 -7.17
N ILE A 90 -9.41 -10.61 -7.69
CA ILE A 90 -10.06 -10.40 -9.01
C ILE A 90 -11.54 -10.79 -8.83
#